data_AF-A0A433Q4E4-F1
#
_entry.id   AF-A0A433Q4E4-F1
#
_cell.length_a   1.000
_cell.length_b   1.000
_cell.length_c   1.000
_cell.angle_alpha   90.00
_cell.angle_beta   90.00
_cell.angle_gamma   90.00
#
_symmetry.space_group_name_H-M   'P 1'
#
loop_
_entity.id
_entity.type
_entity.pdbx_description
1 polymer ?
#
loop_
_entity_poly.entity_id
_entity_poly.type
_entity_poly.pdbx_seq_one_letter_code
_entity_poly.pdbx_strand_id
1 'polypeptide(L)'
;MDPPHPDRVVFDVGGKRYKTTRVTINVYPEALLARLVSEPNPDFQEIFIDRNGELFQYVLDFYRNRGKVHVPWHLYPALLQEFEYYGFNSGKIAVNGTCKTYGVQTIEKR
;
A
#
# COMPACT_ATOMS: atom_id res chain seq x y z
N MET A 1 19.82 14.30 1.26
CA MET A 1 18.61 13.80 1.96
C MET A 1 17.66 14.98 2.03
N ASP A 2 16.47 14.88 1.43
CA ASP A 2 15.44 15.92 1.59
C ASP A 2 15.11 16.10 3.07
N PRO A 3 14.85 17.32 3.56
CA PRO A 3 14.44 17.54 4.93
C PRO A 3 13.14 16.78 5.23
N PRO A 4 12.98 16.24 6.44
CA PRO A 4 11.73 15.61 6.84
C PRO A 4 10.58 16.62 6.72
N HIS A 5 9.49 16.18 6.10
CA HIS A 5 8.32 17.01 5.84
C HIS A 5 7.09 16.33 6.43
N PRO A 6 6.21 17.04 7.16
CA PRO A 6 5.08 16.43 7.86
C PRO A 6 4.19 15.58 6.96
N ASP A 7 4.00 16.00 5.70
CA ASP A 7 3.19 15.28 4.72
C ASP A 7 3.88 14.10 4.02
N ARG A 8 5.21 13.95 4.18
CA ARG A 8 5.98 12.89 3.54
C ARG A 8 6.27 11.76 4.52
N VAL A 9 6.23 10.55 4.02
CA VAL A 9 6.57 9.33 4.78
C VAL A 9 7.54 8.49 3.98
N VAL A 10 8.44 7.82 4.69
CA VAL A 10 9.41 6.89 4.12
C VAL A 10 9.12 5.51 4.68
N PHE A 11 8.94 4.54 3.81
CA PHE A 11 8.85 3.13 4.15
C PHE A 11 10.14 2.44 3.70
N ASP A 12 10.79 1.72 4.59
CA ASP A 12 11.84 0.76 4.23
C ASP A 12 11.20 -0.64 4.21
N VAL A 13 11.04 -1.21 3.02
CA VAL A 13 10.38 -2.51 2.82
C VAL A 13 11.42 -3.52 2.37
N GLY A 14 11.84 -4.41 3.27
CA GLY A 14 12.85 -5.43 3.00
C GLY A 14 14.20 -4.86 2.52
N GLY A 15 14.57 -3.65 2.96
CA GLY A 15 15.79 -2.94 2.55
C GLY A 15 15.60 -1.97 1.38
N LYS A 16 14.39 -1.87 0.81
CA LYS A 16 14.07 -0.94 -0.28
C LYS A 16 13.25 0.24 0.23
N ARG A 17 13.79 1.44 0.02
CA ARG A 17 13.15 2.69 0.46
C ARG A 17 12.12 3.22 -0.54
N TYR A 18 10.92 3.48 -0.03
CA TYR A 18 9.80 4.08 -0.74
C TYR A 18 9.41 5.40 -0.08
N LYS A 19 9.41 6.47 -0.86
CA LYS A 19 8.93 7.78 -0.43
C LYS A 19 7.54 8.03 -0.99
N THR A 20 6.62 8.46 -0.14
CA THR A 20 5.26 8.82 -0.54
C THR A 20 4.68 9.89 0.38
N THR A 21 3.41 10.25 0.18
CA THR A 21 2.71 11.23 1.02
C THR A 21 1.67 10.55 1.91
N ARG A 22 1.37 11.19 3.05
CA ARG A 22 0.27 10.78 3.94
C ARG A 22 -1.07 10.77 3.19
N VAL A 23 -1.27 11.70 2.26
CA VAL A 23 -2.46 11.77 1.40
C VAL A 23 -2.62 10.51 0.56
N THR A 24 -1.53 9.98 -0.03
CA THR A 24 -1.57 8.73 -0.79
C THR A 24 -1.95 7.54 0.09
N ILE A 25 -1.42 7.47 1.30
CA ILE A 25 -1.71 6.37 2.23
C ILE A 25 -3.15 6.43 2.77
N ASN A 26 -3.65 7.64 3.07
CA ASN A 26 -5.00 7.87 3.59
C ASN A 26 -6.11 7.63 2.56
N VAL A 27 -5.80 7.20 1.34
CA VAL A 27 -6.81 6.74 0.37
C VAL A 27 -7.56 5.51 0.90
N TYR A 28 -6.87 4.66 1.67
CA TYR A 28 -7.44 3.49 2.33
C TYR A 28 -7.12 3.56 3.84
N PRO A 29 -7.88 4.35 4.61
CA PRO A 29 -7.60 4.57 6.04
C PRO A 29 -7.71 3.30 6.90
N GLU A 30 -8.42 2.28 6.42
CA GLU A 30 -8.57 0.97 7.06
C GLU A 30 -7.38 0.03 6.86
N ALA A 31 -6.49 0.34 5.91
CA ALA A 31 -5.36 -0.51 5.56
C ALA A 31 -4.19 -0.36 6.54
N LEU A 32 -3.30 -1.36 6.58
CA LEU A 32 -2.17 -1.41 7.52
C LEU A 32 -1.28 -0.17 7.43
N LEU A 33 -1.00 0.31 6.21
CA LEU A 33 -0.12 1.47 6.02
C LEU A 33 -0.69 2.74 6.67
N ALA A 34 -2.01 2.93 6.65
CA ALA A 34 -2.64 4.09 7.29
C ALA A 34 -2.49 4.03 8.81
N ARG A 35 -2.62 2.84 9.40
CA ARG A 35 -2.34 2.63 10.82
C ARG A 35 -0.89 2.95 11.17
N LEU A 36 0.07 2.41 10.41
CA LEU A 36 1.50 2.66 10.64
C LEU A 36 1.86 4.16 10.55
N VAL A 37 1.25 4.87 9.60
CA VAL A 37 1.48 6.32 9.43
C VAL A 37 0.78 7.15 10.49
N SER A 38 -0.29 6.64 11.10
CA SER A 38 -1.03 7.35 12.16
C SER A 38 -0.29 7.38 13.50
N GLU A 39 0.67 6.48 13.71
CA GLU A 39 1.46 6.44 14.93
C GLU A 39 2.35 7.70 15.04
N PRO A 40 2.44 8.33 16.25
CA PRO A 40 3.30 9.48 16.45
C PRO A 40 4.75 9.16 16.11
N ASN A 41 5.29 9.86 15.11
CA ASN A 41 6.68 9.73 14.68
C ASN A 41 7.35 11.12 14.72
N PRO A 42 7.78 11.58 15.90
CA PRO A 42 8.27 12.94 16.10
C PRO A 42 9.55 13.24 15.32
N ASP A 43 10.33 12.21 15.01
CA ASP A 43 11.61 12.31 14.31
C ASP A 43 11.49 12.07 12.79
N PHE A 44 10.27 11.83 12.28
CA PHE A 44 10.02 11.43 10.89
C PHE A 44 10.90 10.25 10.44
N GLN A 45 11.15 9.31 11.36
CA GLN A 45 11.93 8.11 11.09
C GLN A 45 11.26 7.25 10.00
N GLU A 46 12.07 6.50 9.27
CA GLU A 46 11.57 5.55 8.29
C GLU A 46 10.82 4.40 8.96
N ILE A 47 9.69 4.01 8.38
CA ILE A 47 8.87 2.89 8.86
C ILE A 47 9.40 1.62 8.20
N PHE A 48 10.00 0.74 8.99
CA PHE A 48 10.49 -0.54 8.51
C PHE A 48 9.37 -1.58 8.40
N ILE A 49 9.34 -2.31 7.29
CA ILE A 49 8.37 -3.36 6.98
C ILE A 49 9.15 -4.58 6.46
N ASP A 50 9.07 -5.69 7.19
CA ASP A 50 9.76 -6.94 6.83
C ASP A 50 8.98 -7.73 5.77
N ARG A 51 8.85 -7.13 4.58
CA ARG A 51 8.11 -7.68 3.42
C ARG A 51 8.91 -7.55 2.14
N ASN A 52 8.37 -8.08 1.05
CA ASN A 52 9.02 -8.05 -0.25
C ASN A 52 9.04 -6.62 -0.83
N GLY A 53 10.21 -5.98 -0.77
CA GLY A 53 10.42 -4.64 -1.30
C GLY A 53 10.13 -4.51 -2.79
N GLU A 54 10.38 -5.53 -3.61
CA GLU A 54 10.11 -5.46 -5.06
C GLU A 54 8.61 -5.44 -5.36
N LEU A 55 7.82 -6.26 -4.66
CA LEU A 55 6.38 -6.33 -4.86
C LEU A 55 5.64 -5.12 -4.28
N PHE A 56 6.21 -4.48 -3.26
CA PHE A 56 5.61 -3.30 -2.63
C PHE A 56 5.36 -2.14 -3.61
N GLN A 57 6.12 -2.04 -4.71
CA GLN A 57 5.84 -1.04 -5.75
C GLN A 57 4.41 -1.12 -6.29
N TYR A 58 3.89 -2.35 -6.47
CA TYR A 58 2.55 -2.59 -6.99
C TYR A 58 1.48 -2.26 -5.95
N VAL A 59 1.76 -2.54 -4.67
CA VAL A 59 0.91 -2.10 -3.56
C VAL A 59 0.83 -0.57 -3.57
N LEU A 60 1.96 0.13 -3.65
CA LEU A 60 1.97 1.58 -3.65
C LEU A 60 1.29 2.18 -4.89
N ASP A 61 1.45 1.58 -6.06
CA ASP A 61 0.77 2.01 -7.28
C ASP A 61 -0.75 1.77 -7.19
N PHE A 62 -1.19 0.72 -6.50
CA PHE A 62 -2.61 0.53 -6.19
C PHE A 62 -3.18 1.69 -5.35
N TYR A 63 -2.44 2.20 -4.35
CA TYR A 63 -2.83 3.43 -3.62
C TYR A 63 -2.89 4.65 -4.55
N ARG A 64 -1.88 4.86 -5.40
CA ARG A 64 -1.77 6.02 -6.30
C ARG A 64 -2.87 6.05 -7.35
N ASN A 65 -3.22 4.88 -7.90
CA ASN A 65 -4.17 4.72 -8.99
C ASN A 65 -5.61 4.42 -8.50
N ARG A 66 -5.85 4.56 -7.19
CA ARG A 66 -7.16 4.34 -6.56
C ARG A 66 -7.76 2.97 -6.89
N GLY A 67 -6.97 1.93 -6.65
CA GLY A 67 -7.44 0.55 -6.68
C GLY A 67 -7.14 -0.20 -7.97
N LYS A 68 -6.30 0.36 -8.85
CA LYS A 68 -5.91 -0.25 -10.13
C LYS A 68 -4.41 -0.49 -10.16
N VAL A 69 -4.00 -1.68 -10.57
CA VAL A 69 -2.59 -2.01 -10.74
C VAL A 69 -2.38 -2.93 -11.92
N HIS A 70 -1.30 -2.67 -12.67
CA HIS A 70 -0.84 -3.50 -13.77
C HIS A 70 0.36 -4.32 -13.30
N VAL A 71 0.28 -5.64 -13.45
CA VAL A 71 1.21 -6.58 -12.85
C VAL A 71 1.53 -7.68 -13.85
N PRO A 72 2.80 -8.01 -14.10
CA PRO A 72 3.16 -9.20 -14.85
C PRO A 72 2.50 -10.46 -14.26
N TRP A 73 1.91 -11.29 -15.12
CA TRP A 73 1.09 -12.44 -14.69
C TRP A 73 1.80 -13.39 -13.71
N HIS A 74 3.12 -13.58 -13.87
CA HIS A 74 3.92 -14.48 -13.04
C HIS A 74 4.14 -13.95 -11.62
N LEU A 75 3.96 -12.65 -11.38
CA LEU A 75 4.09 -12.04 -10.04
C LEU A 75 2.76 -12.02 -9.28
N TYR A 76 1.64 -12.29 -9.96
CA TYR A 76 0.30 -12.15 -9.39
C TYR A 76 0.09 -12.98 -8.10
N PRO A 77 0.46 -14.28 -8.01
CA PRO A 77 0.24 -15.05 -6.79
C PRO A 77 1.01 -14.54 -5.58
N ALA A 78 2.23 -14.04 -5.78
CA ALA A 78 3.04 -13.46 -4.71
C ALA A 78 2.49 -12.09 -4.29
N LEU A 79 2.04 -11.28 -5.24
CA LEU A 79 1.46 -9.98 -4.97
C LEU A 79 0.15 -10.07 -4.18
N LEU A 80 -0.68 -11.09 -4.39
CA LEU A 80 -1.89 -11.31 -3.60
C LEU A 80 -1.57 -11.48 -2.10
N GLN A 81 -0.49 -12.18 -1.76
CA GLN A 81 -0.05 -12.35 -0.37
C GLN A 81 0.40 -11.02 0.24
N GLU A 82 1.06 -10.16 -0.53
CA GLU A 82 1.41 -8.82 -0.07
C GLU A 82 0.15 -7.98 0.18
N PHE A 83 -0.82 -8.00 -0.73
CA PHE A 83 -2.07 -7.28 -0.53
C PHE A 83 -2.83 -7.73 0.72
N GLU A 84 -2.91 -9.03 0.98
CA GLU A 84 -3.49 -9.55 2.23
C GLU A 84 -2.75 -9.03 3.46
N TYR A 85 -1.42 -9.04 3.44
CA TYR A 85 -0.61 -8.50 4.53
C TYR A 85 -0.93 -7.02 4.81
N TYR A 86 -1.06 -6.20 3.77
CA TYR A 86 -1.39 -4.78 3.92
C TYR A 86 -2.88 -4.51 4.23
N GLY A 87 -3.70 -5.56 4.36
CA GLY A 87 -5.10 -5.48 4.79
C GLY A 87 -6.11 -5.41 3.65
N PHE A 88 -5.70 -5.70 2.42
CA PHE A 88 -6.60 -5.76 1.27
C PHE A 88 -7.12 -7.18 1.03
N ASN A 89 -8.39 -7.30 0.66
CA ASN A 89 -8.97 -8.57 0.28
C ASN A 89 -8.51 -8.97 -1.14
N SER A 90 -7.61 -9.95 -1.23
CA SER A 90 -7.05 -10.49 -2.48
C SER A 90 -8.12 -10.90 -3.50
N GLY A 91 -9.26 -11.41 -3.04
CA GLY A 91 -10.40 -11.80 -3.88
C GLY A 91 -11.14 -10.63 -4.55
N LYS A 92 -10.78 -9.38 -4.24
CA LYS A 92 -11.42 -8.16 -4.77
C LYS A 92 -10.48 -7.26 -5.58
N ILE A 93 -9.25 -7.69 -5.87
CA ILE A 93 -8.24 -6.86 -6.56
C ILE A 93 -8.29 -7.10 -8.07
N ALA A 94 -8.64 -6.06 -8.83
CA ALA A 94 -8.61 -6.08 -10.29
C ALA A 94 -7.18 -5.82 -10.81
N VAL A 95 -6.61 -6.81 -11.50
CA VAL A 95 -5.27 -6.72 -12.09
C VAL A 95 -5.38 -6.79 -13.62
N ASN A 96 -4.66 -5.90 -14.32
CA ASN A 96 -4.52 -5.88 -15.79
C ASN A 96 -5.78 -5.64 -16.64
N GLY A 97 -6.82 -4.99 -16.11
CA GLY A 97 -7.95 -4.54 -16.94
C GLY A 97 -8.84 -5.67 -17.48
N THR A 98 -8.75 -6.88 -16.94
CA THR A 98 -9.88 -7.81 -17.03
C THR A 98 -11.01 -7.21 -16.18
N CYS A 99 -12.00 -6.65 -16.87
CA CYS A 99 -13.20 -6.07 -16.25
C CYS A 99 -13.84 -7.07 -15.29
N LYS A 100 -13.57 -6.89 -14.00
CA LYS A 100 -14.62 -6.98 -13.01
C LYS A 100 -14.52 -5.75 -12.11
N THR A 101 -15.37 -4.78 -12.40
CA THR A 101 -15.61 -3.62 -11.56
C THR A 101 -16.09 -4.11 -10.20
N TYR A 102 -15.33 -3.87 -9.13
CA TYR A 102 -15.86 -4.01 -7.78
C TYR A 102 -15.50 -2.78 -6.98
N GLY A 103 -16.53 -1.98 -6.70
CA GLY A 103 -16.43 -0.85 -5.79
C GLY A 103 -15.93 -1.33 -4.45
N VAL A 104 -15.07 -0.52 -3.85
CA VAL A 104 -14.69 -0.62 -2.45
C VAL A 104 -15.99 -0.47 -1.66
N GLN A 105 -16.62 -1.57 -1.25
CA GLN A 105 -17.73 -1.52 -0.30
C GLN A 105 -17.15 -1.73 1.09
N THR A 106 -17.23 -0.65 1.86
CA THR A 106 -17.05 -0.55 3.30
C THR A 106 -17.64 -1.76 4.00
N ILE A 107 -16.85 -2.42 4.85
CA ILE A 107 -17.38 -3.41 5.79
C ILE A 107 -18.10 -2.61 6.89
N GLU A 108 -19.42 -2.43 6.75
CA GLU A 108 -20.27 -2.16 7.90
C GLU A 108 -20.32 -3.44 8.75
N LYS A 109 -19.70 -3.40 9.93
CA LYS A 109 -19.89 -4.44 10.96
C LYS A 109 -21.13 -4.10 11.77
N ARG A 110 -22.06 -5.07 11.81
CA ARG A 110 -23.15 -5.19 12.79
C ARG A 110 -22.63 -5.29 14.21
#